data_AF-A8U9V6-F1
#
_entry.id   AF-A8U9V6-F1
#
_cell.length_a   1.000
_cell.length_b   1.000
_cell.length_c   1.000
_cell.angle_alpha   90.00
_cell.angle_beta   90.00
_cell.angle_gamma   90.00
#
_symmetry.space_group_name_H-M   'P 1'
#
loop_
_entity.id
_entity.type
_entity.pdbx_description
1 polymer ?
#
loop_
_entity_poly.entity_id
_entity_poly.type
_entity_poly.pdbx_seq_one_letter_code
_entity_poly.pdbx_strand_id
1 'polypeptide(L)' 'MAKSKNHTDHNQHKKQHRNGIKRPKTNRYPSLKGVDPKFLKNMRFAKRHNKKNQA' A
#
# COMPACT_ATOMS: atom_id res chain seq x y z
N MET A 1 -13.53 44.41 -9.60
CA MET A 1 -12.58 43.49 -8.94
C MET A 1 -11.29 43.53 -9.75
N ALA A 2 -10.23 44.13 -9.22
CA ALA A 2 -8.93 44.11 -9.90
C ALA A 2 -8.40 42.67 -9.94
N LYS A 3 -7.80 42.25 -11.06
CA LYS A 3 -7.38 40.86 -11.29
C LYS A 3 -6.51 40.33 -10.13
N SER A 4 -6.81 39.13 -9.65
CA SER A 4 -6.05 38.41 -8.61
C SER A 4 -5.21 37.28 -9.22
N LYS A 5 -4.36 36.64 -8.41
CA LYS A 5 -3.53 35.51 -8.85
C LYS A 5 -4.38 34.26 -9.07
N ASN A 6 -4.20 33.61 -10.22
CA ASN A 6 -5.00 32.44 -10.61
C ASN A 6 -4.53 31.11 -9.98
N HIS A 7 -3.24 30.95 -9.65
CA HIS A 7 -2.71 29.72 -9.04
C HIS A 7 -1.34 29.93 -8.35
N THR A 8 -1.03 29.17 -7.29
CA THR A 8 0.32 29.15 -6.66
C THR A 8 0.62 27.85 -5.90
N ASP A 9 1.87 27.40 -6.02
CA ASP A 9 2.43 26.25 -5.29
C ASP A 9 3.45 26.67 -4.20
N HIS A 10 3.59 27.98 -3.96
CA HIS A 10 4.76 28.57 -3.28
C HIS A 10 5.07 28.00 -1.89
N ASN A 11 4.03 27.61 -1.13
CA ASN A 11 4.18 27.09 0.23
C ASN A 11 3.83 25.59 0.35
N GLN A 12 3.55 24.88 -0.75
CA GLN A 12 3.18 23.46 -0.63
C GLN A 12 4.39 22.61 -0.25
N HIS A 13 5.54 22.81 -0.88
CA HIS A 13 6.79 22.11 -0.51
C HIS A 13 7.12 22.32 0.96
N LYS A 14 7.10 23.57 1.45
CA LYS A 14 7.38 23.86 2.87
C LYS A 14 6.43 23.09 3.79
N LYS A 15 5.12 23.06 3.49
CA LYS A 15 4.13 22.30 4.28
C LYS A 15 4.34 20.79 4.22
N GLN A 16 4.62 20.24 3.04
CA GLN A 16 4.90 18.81 2.86
C GLN A 16 6.13 18.37 3.67
N HIS A 17 7.16 19.21 3.74
CA HIS A 17 8.37 18.92 4.49
C HIS A 17 8.30 19.25 5.99
N ARG A 18 7.33 20.05 6.47
CA ARG A 18 7.15 20.32 7.93
C ARG A 18 6.98 19.03 8.73
N ASN A 19 6.17 18.09 8.23
CA ASN A 19 5.95 16.78 8.86
C ASN A 19 6.82 15.67 8.23
N GLY A 20 7.52 16.00 7.15
CA GLY A 20 8.35 15.10 6.36
C GLY A 20 7.54 14.17 5.45
N ILE A 21 8.04 13.95 4.24
CA ILE A 21 7.49 12.97 3.30
C ILE A 21 8.03 11.59 3.70
N LYS A 22 7.19 10.76 4.34
CA LYS A 22 7.59 9.43 4.80
C LYS A 22 7.52 8.41 3.65
N ARG A 23 8.51 7.51 3.60
CA ARG A 23 8.50 6.39 2.67
C ARG A 23 7.43 5.36 3.09
N PRO A 24 6.80 4.63 2.16
CA PRO A 24 5.90 3.55 2.50
C PRO A 24 6.63 2.50 3.34
N LYS A 25 5.96 1.95 4.35
CA LYS A 25 6.54 0.90 5.19
C LYS A 25 6.61 -0.41 4.40
N THR A 26 7.79 -1.01 4.34
CA THR A 26 7.99 -2.34 3.76
C THR A 26 7.87 -3.39 4.87
N ASN A 27 7.12 -4.46 4.60
CA ASN A 27 7.00 -5.61 5.49
C ASN A 27 7.63 -6.83 4.80
N ARG A 28 8.15 -7.79 5.58
CA ARG A 28 8.73 -9.05 5.03
C ARG A 28 7.72 -9.80 4.16
N TYR A 29 6.44 -9.76 4.52
CA TYR A 29 5.35 -10.40 3.80
C TYR A 29 4.27 -9.37 3.44
N PRO A 30 3.98 -9.13 2.15
CA PRO A 30 2.92 -8.22 1.71
C PRO A 30 1.54 -8.88 1.80
N SER A 31 0.48 -8.07 1.68
CA SER A 31 -0.89 -8.57 1.61
C SER A 31 -1.17 -9.26 0.26
N LEU A 32 -1.98 -10.31 0.27
CA LEU A 32 -2.44 -10.99 -0.96
C LEU A 32 -3.76 -10.39 -1.52
N LYS A 33 -4.10 -9.15 -1.16
CA LYS A 33 -5.30 -8.48 -1.66
C LYS A 33 -5.14 -8.19 -3.15
N GLY A 34 -6.12 -8.57 -3.97
CA GLY A 34 -6.08 -8.40 -5.43
C GLY A 34 -5.37 -9.52 -6.20
N VAL A 35 -4.88 -10.56 -5.52
CA VAL A 35 -4.37 -11.77 -6.18
C VAL A 35 -5.55 -12.61 -6.70
N ASP A 36 -5.33 -13.33 -7.80
CA ASP A 36 -6.33 -14.19 -8.44
C ASP A 36 -7.08 -15.09 -7.43
N PRO A 37 -8.43 -15.03 -7.40
CA PRO A 37 -9.24 -15.84 -6.50
C PRO A 37 -9.02 -17.35 -6.65
N LYS A 38 -8.76 -17.86 -7.86
CA LYS A 38 -8.55 -19.30 -8.10
C LYS A 38 -7.24 -19.77 -7.46
N PHE A 39 -6.17 -19.01 -7.64
CA PHE A 39 -4.90 -19.23 -6.95
C PHE A 39 -5.05 -19.18 -5.43
N LEU A 40 -5.73 -18.16 -4.89
CA LEU A 40 -5.93 -18.03 -3.45
C LEU A 40 -6.73 -19.19 -2.86
N LYS A 41 -7.76 -19.68 -3.57
CA LYS A 41 -8.55 -20.84 -3.16
C LYS A 41 -7.68 -22.09 -3.06
N ASN A 42 -6.87 -22.35 -4.09
CA ASN A 42 -5.94 -23.49 -4.09
C ASN A 42 -4.90 -23.39 -2.97
N MET A 43 -4.25 -22.23 -2.82
CA MET A 43 -3.24 -21.99 -1.78
C MET A 43 -3.84 -22.18 -0.37
N ARG A 44 -5.09 -21.75 -0.13
CA ARG A 44 -5.79 -21.97 1.15
C ARG A 44 -6.02 -23.46 1.42
N PHE A 45 -6.44 -24.23 0.43
CA PHE A 45 -6.60 -25.68 0.58
C PHE A 45 -5.28 -26.40 0.82
N ALA A 46 -4.21 -26.05 0.08
CA ALA A 46 -2.88 -26.62 0.29
C ALA A 46 -2.38 -26.35 1.72
N LYS A 47 -2.41 -25.08 2.17
CA LYS A 47 -1.99 -24.72 3.53
C LYS A 47 -2.79 -25.44 4.62
N ARG A 48 -4.09 -25.70 4.39
CA ARG A 48 -4.95 -26.41 5.33
C ARG A 48 -4.54 -27.87 5.52
N HIS A 49 -4.17 -28.58 4.45
CA HIS A 49 -3.87 -30.01 4.51
C HIS A 49 -2.37 -30.33 4.65
N ASN A 50 -1.48 -29.35 4.45
CA ASN A 50 -0.03 -29.56 4.64
C ASN A 50 0.35 -30.00 6.06
N LYS A 51 -0.41 -29.62 7.09
CA LYS A 51 -0.15 -30.03 8.49
C LYS A 51 -0.56 -31.48 8.80
N LYS A 52 -1.36 -32.13 7.95
CA LYS A 52 -1.77 -33.53 8.15
C LYS A 52 -0.70 -34.53 7.70
N ASN A 53 0.21 -34.11 6.83
CA ASN A 53 1.29 -34.96 6.29
C ASN A 53 2.66 -34.67 6.92
N GLN A 54 2.69 -33.85 7.98
CA GLN A 54 3.89 -33.62 8.78
C GLN A 54 3.86 -34.61 9.95
N ALA A 55 4.46 -35.77 9.76
CA ALA A 55 4.91 -36.65 10.84
C ALA A 55 6.21 -36.10 11.43
#